data_AF-B0MTV4-F1
#
_entry.id   AF-B0MTV4-F1
#
_cell.length_a   1.000
_cell.length_b   1.000
_cell.length_c   1.000
_cell.angle_alpha   90.00
_cell.angle_beta   90.00
_cell.angle_gamma   90.00
#
_symmetry.space_group_name_H-M   'P 1'
#
loop_
_entity.id
_entity.type
_entity.pdbx_description
1 polymer ?
#
loop_
_entity_poly.entity_id
_entity_poly.type
_entity_poly.pdbx_seq_one_letter_code
_entity_poly.pdbx_strand_id
1 'polypeptide(L)'
;MFRIVLLLFAGIGAGYLLRNWSFVARLERGVSLTVWALLFVFGVTIGSNRELIVNFGRFGWQAAVIACLGVAGSFAAVFVVRRYFFRKGGSDER
;
A
#
# COMPACT_ATOMS: atom_id res chain seq x y z
N MET A 1 -14.10 -14.39 12.21
CA MET A 1 -12.85 -13.66 12.49
C MET A 1 -11.62 -14.56 12.31
N PHE A 2 -11.41 -15.57 13.16
CA PHE A 2 -10.22 -16.44 13.11
C PHE A 2 -9.99 -17.17 11.77
N ARG A 3 -11.06 -17.61 11.10
CA ARG A 3 -10.96 -18.28 9.79
C ARG A 3 -10.35 -17.38 8.70
N ILE A 4 -10.70 -16.09 8.72
CA ILE A 4 -10.18 -15.11 7.77
C ILE A 4 -8.70 -14.86 8.05
N VAL A 5 -8.32 -14.74 9.33
CA VAL A 5 -6.92 -14.58 9.75
C VAL A 5 -6.08 -15.80 9.36
N LEU A 6 -6.58 -17.02 9.59
CA LEU A 6 -5.91 -18.26 9.19
C LEU A 6 -5.78 -18.38 7.67
N LEU A 7 -6.82 -18.02 6.91
CA LEU A 7 -6.76 -17.95 5.44
C LEU A 7 -5.71 -16.95 4.96
N LEU A 8 -5.57 -15.81 5.64
CA LEU A 8 -4.58 -14.80 5.32
C LEU A 8 -3.15 -15.32 5.57
N PHE A 9 -2.93 -15.94 6.72
CA PHE A 9 -1.64 -16.57 7.06
C PHE A 9 -1.30 -17.72 6.10
N ALA A 10 -2.29 -18.55 5.76
CA ALA A 10 -2.11 -19.62 4.78
C ALA A 10 -1.79 -19.07 3.39
N GLY A 11 -2.44 -17.98 2.97
CA GLY A 11 -2.17 -17.30 1.70
C GLY A 11 -0.75 -16.71 1.64
N ILE A 12 -0.28 -16.09 2.73
CA ILE A 12 1.09 -15.60 2.84
C ILE A 12 2.09 -16.76 2.78
N GLY A 13 1.83 -17.86 3.50
CA GLY A 13 2.68 -19.05 3.48
C GLY A 13 2.75 -19.69 2.10
N ALA A 14 1.60 -19.87 1.43
CA ALA A 14 1.52 -20.38 0.07
C ALA A 14 2.25 -19.46 -0.92
N GLY A 15 2.10 -18.14 -0.80
CA GLY A 15 2.80 -17.16 -1.62
C GLY A 15 4.32 -17.22 -1.47
N TYR A 16 4.82 -17.45 -0.25
CA TYR A 16 6.25 -17.64 0.01
C TYR A 16 6.79 -18.93 -0.60
N LEU A 17 6.03 -20.03 -0.52
CA LEU A 17 6.44 -21.32 -1.08
C LEU A 17 6.43 -21.30 -2.62
N LEU A 18 5.43 -20.65 -3.23
CA LEU A 18 5.35 -20.49 -4.69
C LEU A 18 6.44 -19.57 -5.25
N ARG A 19 6.98 -18.62 -4.46
CA ARG A 19 8.01 -17.66 -4.89
C ARG A 19 9.28 -18.33 -5.42
N ASN A 20 9.60 -19.53 -4.97
CA ASN A 20 10.81 -20.26 -5.37
C ASN A 20 10.68 -20.99 -6.72
N TRP A 21 9.48 -21.04 -7.32
CA TRP A 21 9.28 -21.70 -8.61
C TRP A 21 9.56 -20.75 -9.77
N SER A 22 10.33 -21.22 -10.76
CA SER A 22 10.66 -20.50 -12.01
C SER A 22 9.43 -20.06 -12.83
N PHE A 23 8.24 -20.58 -12.48
CA PHE A 23 6.95 -20.14 -13.00
C PHE A 23 6.60 -18.69 -12.61
N VAL A 24 7.10 -18.21 -11.46
CA VAL A 24 6.86 -16.85 -10.96
C VAL A 24 7.52 -15.79 -11.84
N ALA A 25 8.70 -16.07 -12.41
CA ALA A 25 9.37 -15.16 -13.36
C ALA A 25 8.57 -14.98 -14.66
N ARG A 26 7.80 -16.00 -15.08
CA ARG A 26 6.90 -15.92 -16.24
C ARG A 26 5.61 -15.16 -15.88
N LEU A 27 5.13 -15.35 -14.65
CA LEU A 27 4.03 -14.55 -14.10
C LEU A 27 4.41 -13.08 -13.97
N GLU A 28 5.64 -12.73 -13.62
CA GLU A 28 6.08 -11.33 -13.48
C GLU A 28 5.86 -10.52 -14.78
N ARG A 29 6.18 -11.10 -15.94
CA ARG A 29 5.87 -10.48 -17.24
C ARG A 29 4.37 -10.39 -17.50
N GLY A 30 3.60 -11.42 -17.15
CA GLY A 30 2.14 -11.43 -17.30
C GLY A 30 1.45 -10.41 -16.39
N VAL A 31 1.90 -10.28 -15.15
CA VAL A 31 1.42 -9.30 -14.17
C VAL A 31 1.69 -7.90 -14.66
N SER A 32 2.91 -7.61 -15.12
CA SER A 32 3.23 -6.30 -15.71
C SER A 32 2.30 -5.96 -16.88
N LEU A 33 2.10 -6.89 -17.82
CA LEU A 33 1.21 -6.68 -18.97
C LEU A 33 -0.25 -6.48 -18.53
N THR A 34 -0.70 -7.22 -17.51
CA THR A 34 -2.05 -7.06 -16.93
C THR A 34 -2.20 -5.73 -16.20
N VAL A 35 -1.18 -5.27 -15.47
CA VAL A 35 -1.16 -3.94 -14.85
C VAL A 35 -1.28 -2.86 -15.91
N TRP A 36 -0.53 -2.96 -17.01
CA TRP A 36 -0.65 -2.05 -18.14
C TRP A 36 -2.08 -2.03 -18.72
N ALA A 37 -2.67 -3.20 -18.94
CA ALA A 37 -4.04 -3.32 -19.42
C ALA A 37 -5.07 -2.73 -18.43
N LEU A 38 -4.93 -3.03 -17.14
CA LEU A 38 -5.78 -2.51 -16.08
C LEU A 38 -5.68 -0.98 -15.98
N LEU A 39 -4.47 -0.43 -16.02
CA LEU A 39 -4.24 1.02 -16.00
C LEU A 39 -4.89 1.68 -17.22
N PHE A 40 -4.80 1.06 -18.39
CA PHE A 40 -5.45 1.56 -19.61
C PHE A 40 -6.97 1.58 -19.47
N VAL A 41 -7.58 0.46 -19.07
CA VAL A 41 -9.03 0.36 -18.86
C VAL A 41 -9.50 1.33 -17.78
N PHE A 42 -8.74 1.47 -16.70
CA PHE A 42 -9.04 2.40 -15.61
C PHE A 42 -9.02 3.86 -16.09
N GLY A 43 -8.01 4.23 -16.89
CA GLY A 43 -7.92 5.55 -17.51
C GLY A 43 -9.11 5.86 -18.43
N VAL A 44 -9.51 4.92 -19.30
CA VAL A 44 -10.68 5.08 -20.18
C VAL A 44 -11.97 5.22 -19.37
N THR A 45 -12.11 4.40 -18.32
CA THR A 45 -13.30 4.41 -17.44
C THR A 45 -13.45 5.75 -16.74
N ILE A 46 -12.38 6.29 -16.16
CA ILE A 46 -12.40 7.62 -15.52
C ILE A 46 -12.60 8.73 -16.56
N GLY A 47 -11.93 8.64 -17.72
CA GLY A 47 -11.98 9.64 -18.78
C GLY A 47 -13.36 9.79 -19.43
N SER A 48 -14.12 8.68 -19.55
CA SER A 48 -15.48 8.71 -20.13
C SER A 48 -16.55 9.21 -19.17
N ASN A 49 -16.28 9.23 -17.86
CA ASN A 49 -17.26 9.63 -16.85
C ASN A 49 -17.13 11.12 -16.52
N ARG A 50 -17.99 11.95 -17.14
CA ARG A 50 -17.99 13.41 -16.93
C ARG A 50 -18.24 13.83 -15.48
N GLU A 51 -18.96 13.01 -14.70
CA GLU A 51 -19.27 13.28 -13.28
C GLU A 51 -18.03 13.14 -12.39
N LEU A 52 -17.14 12.19 -12.71
CA LEU A 52 -15.83 12.05 -12.04
C LEU A 52 -14.87 13.17 -12.44
N ILE A 53 -14.86 13.57 -13.71
CA ILE A 53 -13.99 14.65 -14.21
C ILE A 53 -14.37 16.00 -13.59
N VAL A 54 -15.66 16.32 -13.46
CA VAL A 54 -16.08 17.59 -12.86
C VAL A 54 -15.84 17.62 -11.35
N ASN A 55 -15.98 16.48 -10.67
CA ASN A 55 -15.70 16.35 -9.24
C ASN A 55 -14.24 16.00 -8.92
N PHE A 56 -13.38 15.90 -9.94
CA PHE A 56 -11.98 15.48 -9.77
C PHE A 56 -11.21 16.41 -8.84
N GLY A 57 -11.53 17.71 -8.85
CA GLY A 57 -10.97 18.68 -7.89
C GLY A 57 -11.37 18.38 -6.44
N ARG A 58 -12.62 17.98 -6.20
CA ARG A 58 -13.12 17.62 -4.86
C ARG A 58 -12.50 16.31 -4.37
N PHE A 59 -12.48 15.27 -5.23
CA PHE A 59 -11.82 14.00 -4.92
C PHE A 59 -10.31 14.18 -4.72
N GLY A 60 -9.67 15.01 -5.55
CA GLY A 60 -8.26 15.36 -5.45
C GLY A 60 -7.93 16.07 -4.15
N TRP A 61 -8.75 17.04 -3.73
CA TRP A 61 -8.57 17.72 -2.45
C TRP A 61 -8.71 16.76 -1.26
N GLN A 62 -9.73 15.88 -1.29
CA GLN A 62 -9.89 14.85 -0.26
C GLN A 62 -8.69 13.91 -0.19
N ALA A 63 -8.22 13.44 -1.35
CA ALA A 63 -7.05 12.57 -1.44
C ALA A 63 -5.78 13.27 -0.93
N ALA A 64 -5.59 14.56 -1.26
CA ALA A 64 -4.46 15.36 -0.77
C ALA A 64 -4.48 15.49 0.76
N VAL A 65 -5.65 15.80 1.35
CA VAL A 65 -5.79 15.89 2.81
C VAL A 65 -5.47 14.55 3.48
N ILE A 66 -6.00 13.44 2.96
CA ILE A 66 -5.72 12.10 3.50
C ILE A 66 -4.23 11.77 3.39
N ALA A 67 -3.60 12.07 2.25
CA ALA A 67 -2.17 11.84 2.04
C ALA A 67 -1.33 12.67 3.03
N CYS A 68 -1.62 13.97 3.19
CA CYS A 68 -0.93 14.83 4.15
C CYS A 68 -1.11 14.34 5.58
N LEU A 69 -2.32 13.96 5.99
CA LEU A 69 -2.58 13.41 7.32
C LEU A 69 -1.89 12.07 7.54
N GLY A 70 -1.87 11.19 6.53
CA GLY A 70 -1.17 9.90 6.61
C GLY A 70 0.35 10.06 6.75
N VAL A 71 0.93 11.00 6.01
CA VAL A 71 2.36 11.34 6.11
C VAL A 71 2.65 11.96 7.47
N ALA A 72 1.86 12.95 7.89
CA ALA A 72 2.01 13.60 9.20
C ALA A 72 1.88 12.60 10.35
N GLY A 73 0.90 11.68 10.27
CA GLY A 73 0.72 10.60 11.26
C GLY A 73 1.89 9.62 11.29
N SER A 74 2.46 9.29 10.13
CA SER A 74 3.67 8.45 10.05
C SER A 74 4.87 9.14 10.73
N PHE A 75 5.08 10.43 10.50
CA PHE A 75 6.12 11.21 11.20
C PHE A 75 5.85 11.31 12.70
N ALA A 76 4.60 11.53 13.10
CA ALA A 76 4.21 11.56 14.51
C ALA A 76 4.47 10.22 15.21
N ALA A 77 4.17 9.10 14.56
CA ALA A 77 4.48 7.77 15.08
C ALA A 77 5.99 7.58 15.29
N VAL A 78 6.82 7.96 14.31
CA VAL A 78 8.29 7.93 14.46
C VAL A 78 8.75 8.86 15.58
N PHE A 79 8.17 10.04 15.74
CA PHE A 79 8.49 10.98 16.80
C PHE A 79 8.14 10.42 18.19
N VAL A 80 6.98 9.78 18.33
CA VAL A 80 6.55 9.11 19.56
C VAL A 80 7.49 7.95 19.89
N VAL A 81 7.80 7.10 18.91
CA VAL A 81 8.76 5.99 19.11
C VAL A 81 10.12 6.52 19.53
N ARG A 82 10.68 7.55 18.85
CA ARG A 82 11.94 8.16 19.29
C ARG A 82 11.82 8.74 20.70
N ARG A 83 10.76 9.50 21.01
CA ARG A 83 10.61 10.13 22.32
C ARG A 83 10.47 9.10 23.46
N TYR A 84 9.77 8.00 23.26
CA TYR A 84 9.56 6.99 24.31
C TYR A 84 10.67 5.94 24.37
N PHE A 85 11.20 5.49 23.23
CA PHE A 85 12.24 4.46 23.17
C PHE A 85 13.66 5.04 23.33
N PHE A 86 13.99 6.17 22.69
CA PHE A 86 15.34 6.79 22.83
C PHE A 86 15.54 7.54 24.14
N ARG A 87 14.48 8.02 24.83
CA ARG A 87 14.64 8.53 26.21
C ARG A 87 14.94 7.43 27.23
N LYS A 88 14.74 6.16 26.87
CA LYS A 88 15.01 5.01 27.74
C LYS A 88 16.36 4.34 27.47
N GLY A 89 17.09 4.76 26.43
CA GLY A 89 18.41 4.23 26.05
C GLY A 89 19.55 5.25 26.14
N GLY A 90 19.35 6.36 26.87
CA GLY A 90 20.35 7.43 27.06
C GLY A 90 21.09 7.37 28.39
N SER A 91 21.26 6.19 28.98
CA SER A 91 22.11 5.96 30.14
C SER A 91 22.80 4.61 29.94
N ASP A 92 24.13 4.63 29.97
CA ASP A 92 25.08 3.54 29.71
C ASP A 92 25.33 3.16 28.25
N GLU A 93 26.23 3.89 27.60
CA GLU A 93 27.57 3.31 27.35
C GLU A 93 28.59 4.46 27.26
N ARG A 94 29.42 4.60 28.30
CA ARG A 94 30.67 5.37 28.29
C ARG A 94 31.81 4.41 28.07
#